data_AF-A0AAI9W2Q8-F1
#
_entry.id   AF-A0AAI9W2Q8-F1
#
_cell.length_a   1.000
_cell.length_b   1.000
_cell.length_c   1.000
_cell.angle_alpha   90.00
_cell.angle_beta   90.00
_cell.angle_gamma   90.00
#
_symmetry.space_group_name_H-M   'P 1'
#
loop_
_entity.id
_entity.type
_entity.pdbx_description
1 polymer ?
#
loop_
_entity_poly.entity_id
_entity_poly.type
_entity_poly.pdbx_seq_one_letter_code
_entity_poly.pdbx_strand_id
1 'polypeptide(L)' 'DGYIVRTRADSGGEEPDNNDTTRFEAALAAGAHTISTDYPGPVEGMDYWIAIPNGTPSRCNPLVAPDWCASEDIENQLPS' A
#
# COMPACT_ATOMS: atom_id res chain seq x y z
N ASP A 1 -16.42 -17.92 7.17
CA ASP A 1 -15.06 -17.90 6.62
C ASP A 1 -14.71 -16.55 6.04
N GLY A 2 -13.47 -16.12 6.25
CA GLY A 2 -12.91 -14.90 5.68
C GLY A 2 -11.56 -15.21 5.04
N TYR A 3 -11.14 -14.38 4.10
CA TYR A 3 -9.88 -14.53 3.38
C TYR A 3 -9.02 -13.29 3.56
N ILE A 4 -7.70 -13.47 3.60
CA ILE A 4 -6.73 -12.38 3.52
C ILE A 4 -6.19 -12.35 2.10
N VAL A 5 -6.36 -11.21 1.43
CA VAL A 5 -5.82 -10.97 0.08
C VAL A 5 -4.48 -10.25 0.20
N ARG A 6 -3.42 -10.85 -0.33
CA ARG A 6 -2.08 -10.25 -0.43
C ARG A 6 -1.64 -10.18 -1.88
N THR A 7 -0.94 -9.10 -2.22
CA THR A 7 -0.35 -8.91 -3.56
C THR A 7 0.97 -8.14 -3.48
N ARG A 8 1.61 -7.91 -4.63
CA ARG A 8 2.80 -7.07 -4.77
C ARG A 8 2.51 -5.81 -5.55
N ALA A 9 3.16 -4.72 -5.17
CA ALA A 9 3.18 -3.46 -5.93
C ALA A 9 4.04 -3.57 -7.19
N ASP A 10 5.08 -4.39 -7.13
CA ASP A 10 6.11 -4.57 -8.15
C ASP A 10 6.49 -6.06 -8.28
N SER A 11 7.13 -6.41 -9.39
CA SER A 11 7.75 -7.71 -9.58
C SER A 11 9.06 -7.63 -10.36
N GLY A 12 10.17 -7.50 -9.64
CA GLY A 12 11.49 -7.41 -10.24
C GLY A 12 11.72 -6.02 -10.85
N GLY A 13 12.39 -5.96 -12.00
CA GLY A 13 12.77 -4.69 -12.63
C GLY A 13 11.67 -4.01 -13.44
N GLU A 14 10.58 -4.67 -13.83
CA GLU A 14 9.62 -4.10 -14.80
C GLU A 14 8.97 -2.79 -14.33
N GLU A 15 8.32 -2.79 -13.16
CA GLU A 15 7.68 -1.58 -12.64
C GLU A 15 8.72 -0.49 -12.25
N PRO A 16 9.82 -0.82 -11.54
CA PRO A 16 10.86 0.16 -11.23
C PRO A 16 11.60 0.75 -12.44
N ASP A 17 11.96 -0.07 -13.44
CA ASP A 17 12.72 0.36 -14.64
C ASP A 17 11.87 1.29 -15.53
N ASN A 18 10.55 1.14 -15.49
CA ASN A 18 9.60 1.96 -16.24
C ASN A 18 8.95 3.08 -15.41
N ASN A 19 9.27 3.18 -14.11
CA ASN A 19 8.61 4.06 -13.15
C ASN A 19 7.07 3.91 -13.15
N ASP A 20 6.57 2.68 -13.17
CA ASP A 20 5.16 2.34 -13.34
C ASP A 20 4.49 1.94 -12.01
N THR A 21 3.55 2.76 -11.53
CA THR A 21 2.78 2.50 -10.30
C THR A 21 1.43 1.86 -10.53
N THR A 22 1.06 1.52 -11.78
CA THR A 22 -0.28 1.02 -12.13
C THR A 22 -0.68 -0.23 -11.34
N ARG A 23 0.28 -1.14 -11.10
CA ARG A 23 0.03 -2.35 -10.30
C ARG A 23 -0.22 -2.04 -8.83
N PHE A 24 0.54 -1.11 -8.25
CA PHE A 24 0.32 -0.63 -6.89
C PHE A 24 -1.07 0.02 -6.76
N GLU A 25 -1.44 0.89 -7.70
CA GLU A 25 -2.75 1.53 -7.76
C GLU A 25 -3.89 0.51 -7.90
N ALA A 26 -3.72 -0.50 -8.74
CA ALA A 26 -4.68 -1.59 -8.90
C ALA A 26 -4.82 -2.41 -7.61
N ALA A 27 -3.72 -2.70 -6.92
CA ALA A 27 -3.74 -3.41 -5.64
C ALA A 27 -4.48 -2.62 -4.55
N LEU A 28 -4.26 -1.30 -4.51
CA LEU A 28 -4.96 -0.37 -3.64
C LEU A 28 -6.47 -0.31 -3.94
N ALA A 29 -6.83 -0.22 -5.22
CA ALA A 29 -8.23 -0.17 -5.67
C ALA A 29 -8.98 -1.50 -5.45
N ALA A 30 -8.29 -2.63 -5.56
CA ALA A 30 -8.84 -3.95 -5.30
C ALA A 30 -9.09 -4.22 -3.80
N GLY A 31 -8.68 -3.32 -2.90
CA GLY A 31 -8.83 -3.51 -1.46
C GLY A 31 -7.94 -4.63 -0.92
N ALA A 32 -6.73 -4.81 -1.47
CA ALA A 32 -5.76 -5.77 -0.94
C ALA A 32 -5.45 -5.45 0.53
N HIS A 33 -5.37 -6.48 1.37
CA HIS A 33 -5.09 -6.33 2.80
C HIS A 33 -3.60 -6.18 3.09
N THR A 34 -2.76 -6.64 2.18
CA THR A 34 -1.30 -6.45 2.27
C THR A 34 -0.74 -6.29 0.88
N ILE A 35 0.08 -5.27 0.70
CA ILE A 35 0.85 -5.01 -0.51
C ILE A 35 2.32 -5.08 -0.11
N SER A 36 3.09 -5.92 -0.80
CA SER A 36 4.55 -6.00 -0.61
C SER A 36 5.28 -5.27 -1.73
N THR A 37 6.41 -4.66 -1.39
CA THR A 37 7.28 -3.91 -2.30
C THR A 37 8.71 -4.00 -1.79
N ASP A 38 9.67 -3.94 -2.70
CA ASP A 38 11.09 -3.74 -2.36
C ASP A 38 11.44 -2.24 -2.28
N TYR A 39 10.49 -1.34 -2.58
CA TYR A 39 10.67 0.12 -2.69
C TYR A 39 9.73 0.91 -1.74
N PRO A 40 9.79 0.70 -0.40
CA PRO A 40 8.82 1.26 0.56
C PRO A 40 9.00 2.75 0.87
N GLY A 41 9.81 3.48 0.08
CA GLY A 41 10.07 4.90 0.27
C GLY A 41 11.20 5.40 -0.64
N PRO A 42 11.40 6.73 -0.70
CA PRO A 42 12.39 7.33 -1.58
C PRO A 42 13.82 6.97 -1.13
N VAL A 43 14.67 6.66 -2.11
CA VAL A 43 16.11 6.39 -1.92
C VAL A 43 16.87 7.27 -2.91
N GLU A 44 17.97 7.89 -2.47
CA GLU A 44 18.79 8.73 -3.33
C GLU A 44 19.28 7.96 -4.57
N GLY A 45 19.04 8.52 -5.76
CA GLY A 45 19.40 7.90 -7.03
C GLY A 45 18.37 6.92 -7.60
N MET A 46 17.19 6.78 -6.98
CA MET A 46 16.07 6.01 -7.52
C MET A 46 14.83 6.87 -7.69
N ASP A 47 14.20 6.75 -8.87
CA ASP A 47 12.99 7.51 -9.22
C ASP A 47 11.70 6.75 -8.92
N TYR A 48 11.80 5.48 -8.55
CA TYR A 48 10.67 4.60 -8.23
C TYR A 48 10.60 4.29 -6.73
N TRP A 49 9.45 4.58 -6.13
CA TRP A 49 9.05 4.11 -4.82
C TRP A 49 7.53 4.20 -4.68
N ILE A 50 6.98 3.47 -3.72
CA ILE A 50 5.56 3.61 -3.37
C ILE A 50 5.38 4.30 -2.03
N ALA A 51 4.32 5.08 -1.93
CA ALA A 51 3.83 5.63 -0.68
C ALA A 51 2.34 5.32 -0.57
N ILE A 52 1.89 4.90 0.61
CA ILE A 52 0.47 4.74 0.86
C ILE A 52 -0.16 6.13 0.87
N PRO A 53 -1.20 6.40 0.06
CA PRO A 53 -1.85 7.70 0.09
C PRO A 53 -2.77 7.77 1.31
N ASN A 54 -2.81 8.94 1.94
CA ASN A 54 -3.63 9.25 3.12
C ASN A 54 -3.30 8.40 4.36
N GLY A 55 -2.08 7.87 4.45
CA GLY A 55 -1.56 7.15 5.62
C GLY A 55 -0.15 6.64 5.36
N THR A 56 0.64 6.36 6.39
CA THR A 56 1.99 5.77 6.25
C THR A 56 2.34 4.94 7.51
N PRO A 57 2.44 3.60 7.43
CA PRO A 57 2.42 2.74 6.25
C PRO A 57 1.05 2.09 5.94
N SER A 58 -0.04 2.52 6.57
CA SER A 58 -1.35 1.86 6.46
C SER A 58 -2.44 2.84 6.08
N ARG A 59 -3.52 2.35 5.47
CA ARG A 59 -4.73 3.14 5.23
C ARG A 59 -5.97 2.27 5.36
N CYS A 60 -7.11 2.91 5.55
CA CYS A 60 -8.40 2.23 5.51
C CYS A 60 -8.67 1.60 4.14
N ASN A 61 -9.29 0.41 4.15
CA ASN A 61 -9.66 -0.30 2.93
C ASN A 61 -10.82 0.41 2.24
N PRO A 62 -10.68 0.85 0.98
CA PRO A 62 -11.71 1.65 0.31
C PRO A 62 -13.01 0.88 0.01
N LEU A 63 -13.01 -0.46 0.10
CA LEU A 63 -14.18 -1.29 -0.22
C LEU A 63 -14.95 -1.78 1.00
N VAL A 64 -14.25 -2.04 2.11
CA VAL A 64 -14.83 -2.73 3.27
C VAL A 64 -14.61 -2.02 4.60
N ALA A 65 -13.82 -0.94 4.63
CA ALA A 65 -13.70 -0.16 5.86
C ALA A 65 -15.01 0.60 6.14
N PRO A 66 -15.38 0.78 7.41
CA PRO A 66 -16.46 1.67 7.78
C PRO A 66 -16.19 3.13 7.37
N ASP A 67 -17.25 3.90 7.14
CA ASP A 67 -17.15 5.33 6.74
C ASP A 67 -16.39 6.21 7.74
N TRP A 68 -16.31 5.80 9.00
CA TRP A 68 -15.60 6.54 10.04
C TRP A 68 -14.10 6.26 10.09
N CYS A 69 -13.61 5.27 9.34
CA CYS A 69 -12.22 4.83 9.40
C CYS A 69 -11.28 5.93 8.90
N ALA A 70 -10.39 6.38 9.77
CA ALA A 70 -9.23 7.19 9.43
C ALA A 70 -7.96 6.35 9.53
N SER A 71 -6.92 6.67 8.76
CA SER A 71 -5.67 5.91 8.78
C SER A 71 -5.00 5.95 10.16
N GLU A 72 -5.17 7.05 10.89
CA GLU A 72 -4.71 7.25 12.26
C GLU A 72 -5.31 6.22 13.24
N ASP A 73 -6.51 5.70 12.99
CA ASP A 73 -7.14 4.66 13.83
C ASP A 73 -6.39 3.32 13.74
N ILE A 74 -5.68 3.10 12.64
CA ILE A 74 -4.90 1.89 12.36
C ILE A 74 -3.43 2.10 12.75
N GLU A 75 -2.92 3.31 12.57
CA GLU A 75 -1.50 3.64 12.75
C GLU A 75 -1.14 3.99 14.19
N ASN A 76 -2.02 4.71 14.89
CA ASN A 76 -1.76 5.21 16.23
C ASN A 76 -2.34 4.31 17.32
N GLN A 77 -2.09 2.99 17.25
CA GLN A 77 -2.41 2.12 18.37
C GLN A 77 -1.52 2.48 19.56
N LEU A 78 -2.06 3.28 20.49
CA LEU A 78 -1.41 3.56 21.77
C LEU A 78 -1.11 2.22 22.45
N PRO A 79 0.13 2.02 22.94
CA PRO A 79 0.44 0.80 23.69
C PRO A 79 -0.48 0.73 24.91
N SER A 80 -1.12 -0.43 25.09
CA SER A 80 -1.95 -0.77 26.26
C SER A 80 -1.15 -0.78 27.55
#